data_AF-A0A3A4WRI1-F1
#
_entry.id   AF-A0A3A4WRI1-F1
#
_cell.length_a   1.000
_cell.length_b   1.000
_cell.length_c   1.000
_cell.angle_alpha   90.00
_cell.angle_beta   90.00
_cell.angle_gamma   90.00
#
_symmetry.space_group_name_H-M   'P 1'
#
loop_
_entity.id
_entity.type
_entity.pdbx_description
1 polymer ?
#
loop_
_entity_poly.entity_id
_entity_poly.type
_entity_poly.pdbx_seq_one_letter_code
_entity_poly.pdbx_strand_id
1 'polypeptide(L)' 'RANEITGNRTKDEERYDKEVLRWLRRGKNIKKDINKANQKYPREALKVDDDNIDNVASHYEYLLEHENIINRISQ' A
#
# COMPACT_ATOMS: atom_id res chain seq x y z
N ARG A 1 -17.51 -12.28 7.13
CA ARG A 1 -16.43 -13.30 7.22
C ARG A 1 -15.11 -12.87 6.57
N ALA A 2 -14.88 -11.58 6.28
CA ALA A 2 -13.57 -11.06 5.82
C ALA A 2 -12.74 -10.38 6.93
N ASN A 3 -13.40 -9.92 8.01
CA ASN A 3 -12.75 -9.20 9.12
C ASN A 3 -11.98 -10.10 10.10
N GLU A 4 -12.07 -11.42 10.01
CA GLU A 4 -11.38 -12.34 10.93
C GLU A 4 -9.99 -12.76 10.42
N ILE A 5 -9.70 -12.58 9.13
CA ILE A 5 -8.42 -12.98 8.51
C ILE A 5 -7.46 -11.79 8.40
N THR A 6 -8.01 -10.59 8.27
CA THR A 6 -7.27 -9.33 8.30
C THR A 6 -7.32 -8.81 9.72
N GLY A 7 -6.26 -8.99 10.51
CA GLY A 7 -6.18 -8.36 11.84
C GLY A 7 -6.60 -6.88 11.75
N ASN A 8 -7.21 -6.35 12.81
CA ASN A 8 -7.70 -4.96 12.83
C ASN A 8 -6.56 -4.01 12.47
N ARG A 9 -6.55 -3.52 11.23
CA ARG A 9 -5.61 -2.50 10.79
C ARG A 9 -5.86 -1.24 11.58
N THR A 10 -4.80 -0.63 12.06
CA THR A 10 -4.88 0.68 12.68
C THR A 10 -5.19 1.72 11.62
N LYS A 11 -5.82 2.83 12.03
CA LYS A 11 -6.07 3.96 11.13
C LYS A 11 -4.79 4.54 10.53
N ASP A 12 -3.65 4.38 11.21
CA ASP A 12 -2.37 4.88 10.75
C ASP A 12 -1.76 3.97 9.67
N GLU A 13 -1.87 2.64 9.81
CA GLU A 13 -1.53 1.69 8.74
C GLU A 13 -2.38 1.92 7.47
N GLU A 14 -3.69 2.16 7.63
CA GLU A 14 -4.55 2.49 6.48
C GLU A 14 -4.13 3.79 5.77
N ARG A 15 -3.71 4.80 6.55
CA ARG A 15 -3.22 6.07 6.01
C ARG A 15 -1.91 5.90 5.28
N TYR A 16 -1.03 5.05 5.81
CA TYR A 16 0.24 4.71 5.19
C TYR A 16 0.01 4.09 3.81
N ASP A 17 -0.82 3.04 3.73
CA ASP A 17 -1.11 2.36 2.47
C ASP A 17 -1.77 3.28 1.44
N LYS A 18 -2.73 4.11 1.86
CA LYS A 18 -3.36 5.10 0.98
C LYS A 18 -2.33 6.07 0.38
N GLU A 19 -1.30 6.43 1.14
CA GLU A 19 -0.22 7.26 0.62
C GLU A 19 0.65 6.50 -0.38
N VAL A 20 1.00 5.24 -0.11
CA VAL A 20 1.73 4.40 -1.07
C VAL A 20 0.95 4.25 -2.37
N LEU A 21 -0.33 3.89 -2.31
CA LEU A 21 -1.21 3.75 -3.47
C LEU A 21 -1.35 5.07 -4.26
N ARG A 22 -1.40 6.22 -3.57
CA ARG A 22 -1.44 7.54 -4.21
C ARG A 22 -0.18 7.81 -5.04
N TRP A 23 0.99 7.38 -4.57
CA TRP A 23 2.24 7.53 -5.32
C TRP A 23 2.36 6.52 -6.46
N LEU A 24 1.94 5.27 -6.23
CA LEU A 24 1.93 4.22 -7.26
C LEU A 24 1.06 4.56 -8.46
N ARG A 25 -0.12 5.16 -8.24
CA ARG A 25 -0.99 5.68 -9.32
C ARG A 25 -0.32 6.69 -10.25
N ARG A 26 0.77 7.31 -9.82
CA ARG A 26 1.54 8.27 -10.62
C ARG A 26 2.60 7.59 -11.51
N GLY A 27 2.63 6.25 -11.56
CA GLY A 27 3.48 5.47 -12.47
C GLY A 27 4.96 5.50 -12.09
N LYS A 28 5.27 5.53 -10.80
CA LYS A 28 6.64 5.61 -10.29
C LYS A 28 7.17 4.25 -9.83
N ASN A 29 8.43 4.25 -9.40
CA ASN A 29 9.12 3.09 -8.86
C ASN A 29 8.68 2.83 -7.41
N ILE A 30 8.25 1.60 -7.11
CA ILE A 30 7.76 1.17 -5.79
C ILE A 30 8.71 1.55 -4.63
N LYS A 31 10.04 1.42 -4.78
CA LYS A 31 11.00 1.83 -3.74
C LYS A 31 10.93 3.33 -3.46
N LYS A 32 10.77 4.14 -4.51
CA LYS A 32 10.62 5.61 -4.37
C LYS A 32 9.29 5.98 -3.72
N ASP A 33 8.23 5.24 -4.04
CA ASP A 33 6.88 5.52 -3.53
C ASP A 33 6.76 5.15 -2.04
N ILE A 34 7.35 4.02 -1.64
CA ILE A 34 7.50 3.66 -0.22
C ILE A 34 8.35 4.68 0.52
N ASN A 35 9.48 5.10 -0.04
CA ASN A 35 10.30 6.15 0.58
C ASN A 35 9.53 7.46 0.79
N LYS A 36 8.60 7.80 -0.12
CA LYS A 36 7.72 8.96 0.04
C LYS A 36 6.67 8.76 1.13
N ALA A 37 6.10 7.57 1.25
CA ALA A 37 5.19 7.23 2.35
C ALA A 37 5.94 7.25 3.70
N ASN A 38 7.13 6.66 3.79
CA ASN A 38 8.01 6.67 4.96
C ASN A 38 8.35 8.08 5.45
N GLN A 39 8.62 9.01 4.53
CA GLN A 39 8.88 10.41 4.88
C GLN A 39 7.67 11.09 5.54
N LYS A 40 6.45 10.72 5.14
CA LYS A 40 5.21 11.32 5.66
C LYS A 40 4.72 10.61 6.93
N TYR A 41 4.93 9.31 7.02
CA TYR A 41 4.48 8.45 8.11
C TYR A 41 5.66 7.66 8.68
N PRO A 42 6.58 8.32 9.40
CA PRO A 42 7.81 7.67 9.88
C PRO A 42 7.57 6.57 10.92
N ARG A 43 6.40 6.57 11.59
CA ARG A 43 6.01 5.52 12.55
C ARG A 43 5.64 4.19 11.88
N GLU A 44 5.04 4.27 10.69
CA GLU A 44 4.60 3.12 9.90
C GLU A 44 5.61 2.80 8.78
N ALA A 45 6.85 3.30 8.92
CA ALA A 45 7.81 3.25 7.84
C ALA A 45 8.17 1.80 7.49
N LEU A 46 7.88 1.41 6.25
CA LEU A 46 8.19 0.08 5.75
C LEU A 46 9.67 0.02 5.37
N LYS A 47 10.37 -0.98 5.91
CA LYS A 47 11.75 -1.28 5.52
C LYS A 47 11.73 -2.18 4.29
N VAL A 48 12.17 -1.62 3.18
CA VAL A 48 12.30 -2.34 1.91
C VAL A 48 13.76 -2.47 1.52
N ASP A 49 14.16 -3.68 1.16
CA ASP A 49 15.47 -4.06 0.65
C ASP A 49 15.31 -4.92 -0.61
N ASP A 50 16.42 -5.36 -1.19
CA ASP A 50 16.38 -6.16 -2.42
C ASP A 50 15.78 -7.55 -2.20
N ASP A 51 15.76 -8.05 -0.97
CA ASP A 51 15.24 -9.38 -0.65
C ASP A 51 13.70 -9.38 -0.52
N ASN A 52 13.11 -8.25 -0.14
CA ASN A 52 11.67 -8.14 0.12
C ASN A 52 10.89 -7.24 -0.85
N ILE A 53 11.57 -6.48 -1.71
CA ILE A 53 10.92 -5.49 -2.57
C ILE A 53 9.86 -6.10 -3.50
N ASP A 54 10.10 -7.29 -4.04
CA ASP A 54 9.18 -7.94 -4.96
C ASP A 54 7.87 -8.37 -4.27
N ASN A 55 7.98 -8.88 -3.03
CA ASN A 55 6.83 -9.23 -2.21
C ASN A 55 6.01 -7.98 -1.87
N VAL A 56 6.69 -6.89 -1.50
CA VAL A 56 6.05 -5.62 -1.18
C VAL A 56 5.38 -5.00 -2.42
N ALA A 57 6.04 -5.06 -3.57
CA ALA A 57 5.48 -4.61 -4.84
C ALA A 57 4.20 -5.38 -5.19
N SER A 58 4.26 -6.72 -5.10
CA SER A 58 3.12 -7.59 -5.35
C SER A 58 1.94 -7.30 -4.42
N HIS A 59 2.22 -7.02 -3.14
CA HIS A 59 1.20 -6.63 -2.17
C HIS A 59 0.49 -5.33 -2.56
N TYR A 60 1.25 -4.29 -2.91
CA TYR A 60 0.66 -3.00 -3.28
C TYR A 60 -0.02 -3.01 -4.65
N GLU A 61 0.47 -3.83 -5.58
CA GLU A 61 -0.20 -4.06 -6.86
C GLU A 61 -1.57 -4.72 -6.66
N TYR A 62 -1.65 -5.74 -5.79
CA TYR A 62 -2.92 -6.33 -5.39
C TYR A 62 -3.89 -5.30 -4.79
N LEU A 63 -3.42 -4.47 -3.85
CA LEU A 63 -4.25 -3.44 -3.23
C LEU A 63 -4.75 -2.41 -4.25
N LEU A 64 -3.90 -2.00 -5.19
CA LEU A 64 -4.26 -1.05 -6.24
C LEU A 64 -5.35 -1.63 -7.14
N GLU A 65 -5.17 -2.87 -7.59
CA GLU A 65 -6.15 -3.51 -8.47
C GLU A 65 -7.47 -3.82 -7.75
N HIS A 66 -7.39 -4.22 -6.48
CA HIS A 66 -8.57 -4.36 -5.64
C HIS A 66 -9.36 -3.04 -5.54
N GLU A 67 -8.69 -1.90 -5.28
CA GLU A 67 -9.36 -0.59 -5.29
C GLU A 67 -9.97 -0.26 -6.66
N ASN A 68 -9.30 -0.59 -7.77
CA ASN A 68 -9.84 -0.38 -9.12
C ASN A 68 -11.12 -1.20 -9.36
N ILE A 69 -11.13 -2.47 -8.97
CA ILE A 69 -12.30 -3.36 -9.10
C ILE A 69 -13.48 -2.84 -8.28
N ILE A 70 -13.23 -2.49 -7.01
CA ILE A 70 -14.28 -1.96 -6.12
C ILE A 70 -14.86 -0.66 -6.67
N ASN A 71 -14.02 0.23 -7.19
CA ASN A 71 -14.47 1.47 -7.82
C ASN A 71 -15.34 1.19 -9.05
N ARG A 72 -15.00 0.20 -9.88
CA ARG A 72 -15.80 -0.16 -11.07
C ARG A 72 -17.16 -0.77 -10.74
N ILE A 73 -17.26 -1.52 -9.64
CA ILE A 73 -18.52 -2.14 -9.18
C ILE A 73 -19.42 -1.12 -8.48
N SER A 74 -18.84 -0.08 -7.88
CA SER A 74 -19.56 0.96 -7.12
C SER A 74 -20.02 2.15 -7.98
N GLN A 75 -19.86 2.09 -9.30
CA GLN A 75 -20.36 3.05 -10.28
C GLN A 75 -21.65 2.52 -10.92
#